data_AF-A0A1F2XPR8-F1
#
_entry.id   AF-A0A1F2XPR8-F1
#
_cell.length_a   1.000
_cell.length_b   1.000
_cell.length_c   1.000
_cell.angle_alpha   90.00
_cell.angle_beta   90.00
_cell.angle_gamma   90.00
#
_symmetry.space_group_name_H-M   'P 1'
#
loop_
_entity.id
_entity.type
_entity.pdbx_description
1 polymer ?
#
loop_
_entity_poly.entity_id
_entity_poly.type
_entity_poly.pdbx_seq_one_letter_code
_entity_poly.pdbx_strand_id
1 'polypeptide(L)'
;MRQLCHSGESRHIAAAMLIARDKSQLLIVDVQDKLLDAISGKDRVVERCVRLVRAARMLGVPITLSEQYPQGLGPTADPIREAFANAGFVVDKVEFSCLRSEPLRERLHDLRRQGRPQVVIGGIEAHVCVLQTAIDLEAQGF
;
A
#
# COMPACT_ATOMS: atom_id res chain seq x y z
N MET A 1 3.90 54.80 5.97
CA MET A 1 4.10 54.53 4.52
C MET A 1 5.09 53.39 4.40
N ARG A 2 4.71 52.31 3.68
CA ARG A 2 5.39 51.00 3.44
C ARG A 2 5.13 49.94 4.53
N GLN A 3 4.00 49.22 4.45
CA GLN A 3 3.80 47.91 3.78
C GLN A 3 4.70 46.79 4.34
N LEU A 4 4.14 46.01 5.27
CA LEU A 4 4.58 44.66 5.62
C LEU A 4 4.05 43.72 4.54
N CYS A 5 4.96 43.12 3.77
CA CYS A 5 4.64 42.02 2.86
C CYS A 5 4.17 40.82 3.69
N HIS A 6 2.87 40.54 3.72
CA HIS A 6 2.37 39.20 3.98
C HIS A 6 2.58 38.40 2.70
N SER A 7 3.62 37.56 2.67
CA SER A 7 3.70 36.47 1.72
C SER A 7 2.58 35.50 2.05
N GLY A 8 1.43 35.67 1.41
CA GLY A 8 0.41 34.65 1.33
C GLY A 8 1.04 33.43 0.69
N GLU A 9 1.42 32.45 1.50
CA GLU A 9 1.61 31.08 1.03
C GLU A 9 0.29 30.66 0.41
N SER A 10 0.24 30.75 -0.92
CA SER A 10 -0.78 30.07 -1.68
C SER A 10 -0.65 28.60 -1.30
N ARG A 11 -1.55 28.15 -0.43
CA ARG A 11 -1.89 26.73 -0.32
C ARG A 11 -2.38 26.35 -1.70
N HIS A 12 -1.43 25.99 -2.57
CA HIS A 12 -1.72 25.23 -3.75
C HIS A 12 -2.52 24.05 -3.23
N ILE A 13 -3.83 24.07 -3.48
CA ILE A 13 -4.59 22.83 -3.57
C ILE A 13 -3.77 22.05 -4.60
N ALA A 14 -2.96 21.09 -4.13
CA ALA A 14 -2.17 20.25 -5.00
C ALA A 14 -3.13 19.81 -6.11
N ALA A 15 -2.85 20.20 -7.36
CA ALA A 15 -3.75 19.96 -8.47
C ALA A 15 -4.24 18.52 -8.37
N ALA A 16 -5.55 18.32 -8.21
CA ALA A 16 -6.14 17.07 -7.76
C ALA A 16 -5.45 15.89 -8.44
N MET A 17 -4.57 15.19 -7.71
CA MET A 17 -3.67 14.21 -8.32
C MET A 17 -4.48 12.93 -8.55
N LEU A 18 -4.94 12.75 -9.78
CA LEU A 18 -5.59 11.50 -10.19
C LEU A 18 -4.55 10.37 -10.20
N ILE A 19 -5.01 9.17 -9.87
CA ILE A 19 -4.20 7.96 -10.03
C ILE A 19 -3.90 7.70 -11.51
N ALA A 20 -2.67 7.28 -11.82
CA ALA A 20 -2.22 6.97 -13.17
C ALA A 20 -1.43 5.66 -13.18
N ARG A 21 -1.75 4.74 -14.10
CA ARG A 21 -1.21 3.36 -14.09
C ARG A 21 0.33 3.30 -14.18
N ASP A 22 0.93 4.24 -14.91
CA ASP A 22 2.36 4.37 -15.13
C ASP A 22 3.08 4.99 -13.94
N LYS A 23 2.34 5.67 -13.06
CA LYS A 23 2.84 6.28 -11.82
C LYS A 23 2.48 5.51 -10.55
N SER A 24 1.71 4.43 -10.69
CA SER A 24 1.18 3.67 -9.56
C SER A 24 1.99 2.41 -9.25
N GLN A 25 1.95 2.02 -7.98
CA GLN A 25 2.32 0.72 -7.43
C GLN A 25 1.21 0.25 -6.47
N LEU A 26 0.93 -1.06 -6.44
CA LEU A 26 -0.07 -1.67 -5.55
C LEU A 26 0.63 -2.32 -4.34
N LEU A 27 0.17 -1.97 -3.14
CA LEU A 27 0.58 -2.60 -1.88
C LEU A 27 -0.66 -3.25 -1.22
N ILE A 28 -0.62 -4.58 -1.07
CA ILE A 28 -1.60 -5.32 -0.28
C ILE A 28 -1.00 -5.64 1.08
N VAL A 29 -1.65 -5.13 2.14
CA VAL A 29 -1.14 -5.19 3.51
C VAL A 29 -1.80 -6.33 4.29
N ASP A 30 -1.03 -7.35 4.62
CA ASP A 30 -1.26 -8.34 5.69
C ASP A 30 -2.62 -9.07 5.64
N VAL A 31 -3.14 -9.38 4.45
CA VAL A 31 -4.43 -10.09 4.29
C VAL A 31 -4.26 -11.60 4.46
N GLN A 32 -4.00 -12.02 5.70
CA GLN A 32 -3.62 -13.39 6.06
C GLN A 32 -4.75 -14.16 6.77
N ASP A 33 -4.77 -15.48 6.62
CA ASP A 33 -5.90 -16.34 7.05
C ASP A 33 -6.25 -16.19 8.53
N LYS A 34 -5.27 -16.21 9.44
CA LYS A 34 -5.56 -16.10 10.88
C LYS A 34 -5.96 -14.69 11.30
N LEU A 35 -5.47 -13.65 10.62
CA LEU A 35 -5.91 -12.28 10.86
C LEU A 35 -7.35 -12.09 10.41
N LEU A 36 -7.74 -12.68 9.27
CA LEU A 36 -9.07 -12.57 8.71
C LEU A 36 -10.17 -13.10 9.64
N ASP A 37 -9.87 -14.03 10.55
CA ASP A 37 -10.85 -14.53 11.53
C ASP A 37 -11.35 -13.44 12.51
N ALA A 38 -10.55 -12.40 12.72
CA ALA A 38 -10.94 -11.24 13.53
C ALA A 38 -11.60 -10.11 12.71
N ILE A 39 -11.70 -10.23 11.38
CA ILE A 39 -12.17 -9.16 10.50
C ILE A 39 -13.66 -9.33 10.18
N SER A 40 -14.46 -8.34 10.61
CA SER A 40 -15.84 -8.21 10.16
C SER A 40 -15.90 -7.97 8.65
N GLY A 41 -16.67 -8.80 7.94
CA GLY A 41 -16.78 -8.71 6.48
C GLY A 41 -15.53 -9.18 5.72
N LYS A 42 -14.77 -10.13 6.29
CA LYS A 42 -13.55 -10.69 5.69
C LYS A 42 -13.69 -11.07 4.22
N ASP A 43 -14.79 -11.70 3.81
CA ASP A 43 -15.02 -12.09 2.42
C ASP A 43 -15.02 -10.90 1.47
N ARG A 44 -15.63 -9.77 1.89
CA ARG A 44 -15.66 -8.53 1.11
C ARG A 44 -14.28 -7.90 1.01
N VAL A 45 -13.47 -7.98 2.06
CA VAL A 45 -12.07 -7.51 2.04
C VAL A 45 -11.26 -8.33 1.05
N VAL A 46 -11.33 -9.66 1.13
CA VAL A 46 -10.63 -10.59 0.24
C VAL A 46 -11.05 -10.34 -1.21
N GLU A 47 -12.36 -10.28 -1.49
CA GLU A 47 -12.89 -10.04 -2.83
C GLU A 47 -12.35 -8.72 -3.42
N ARG A 48 -12.32 -7.64 -2.64
CA ARG A 48 -11.81 -6.34 -3.08
C ARG A 48 -10.31 -6.37 -3.34
N CYS A 49 -9.54 -7.03 -2.48
CA CYS A 49 -8.10 -7.20 -2.69
C CYS A 49 -7.83 -8.03 -3.96
N VAL A 50 -8.60 -9.09 -4.22
CA VAL A 50 -8.54 -9.86 -5.47
C VAL A 50 -8.81 -8.97 -6.68
N ARG A 51 -9.82 -8.09 -6.62
CA ARG A 51 -10.11 -7.14 -7.70
C ARG A 51 -8.95 -6.18 -7.96
N LEU A 52 -8.34 -5.63 -6.90
CA LEU A 52 -7.16 -4.75 -7.01
C LEU A 52 -5.97 -5.48 -7.64
N VAL A 53 -5.67 -6.69 -7.17
CA VAL A 53 -4.57 -7.51 -7.70
C VAL A 53 -4.78 -7.85 -9.17
N ARG A 54 -5.98 -8.30 -9.57
CA ARG A 54 -6.30 -8.58 -10.98
C ARG A 54 -6.17 -7.33 -11.84
N ALA A 55 -6.71 -6.20 -11.39
CA ALA A 55 -6.61 -4.93 -12.11
C ALA A 55 -5.15 -4.50 -12.29
N ALA A 56 -4.34 -4.56 -11.22
CA ALA A 56 -2.92 -4.21 -11.28
C ALA A 56 -2.16 -5.10 -12.28
N ARG A 57 -2.41 -6.41 -12.28
CA ARG A 57 -1.84 -7.34 -13.27
C ARG A 57 -2.22 -6.96 -14.71
N MET A 58 -3.51 -6.75 -14.97
CA MET A 58 -4.01 -6.39 -16.31
C MET A 58 -3.42 -5.06 -16.81
N LEU A 59 -3.16 -4.13 -15.90
CA LEU A 59 -2.66 -2.79 -16.22
C LEU A 59 -1.12 -2.67 -16.19
N GLY A 60 -0.40 -3.74 -15.84
CA GLY A 60 1.06 -3.71 -15.67
C GLY A 60 1.53 -2.83 -14.51
N VAL A 61 0.73 -2.71 -13.46
CA VAL A 61 1.08 -2.02 -12.20
C VAL A 61 1.84 -3.00 -11.30
N PRO A 62 3.05 -2.67 -10.81
CA PRO A 62 3.80 -3.53 -9.92
C PRO A 62 3.05 -3.80 -8.61
N ILE A 63 3.11 -5.05 -8.13
CA ILE A 63 2.39 -5.51 -6.95
C ILE A 63 3.40 -5.95 -5.89
N THR A 64 3.15 -5.52 -4.65
CA THR A 64 3.83 -5.98 -3.44
C THR A 64 2.76 -6.45 -2.44
N LEU A 65 2.94 -7.65 -1.88
CA LEU A 65 2.15 -8.15 -0.75
C LEU A 65 3.05 -8.14 0.49
N SER A 66 2.55 -7.68 1.62
CA SER A 66 3.20 -7.87 2.92
C SER A 66 2.51 -8.96 3.72
N GLU A 67 3.29 -9.68 4.53
CA GLU A 67 2.80 -10.65 5.50
C GLU A 67 3.34 -10.32 6.89
N GLN A 68 2.45 -10.01 7.83
CA GLN A 68 2.80 -9.84 9.23
C GLN A 68 3.05 -11.20 9.87
N TYR A 69 4.27 -11.46 10.34
CA TYR A 69 4.66 -12.65 11.10
C TYR A 69 3.96 -13.95 10.60
N PRO A 70 4.19 -14.37 9.34
CA PRO A 70 3.44 -15.47 8.72
C PRO A 70 3.61 -16.81 9.43
N GLN A 71 4.69 -17.00 10.19
CA GLN A 71 4.90 -18.17 11.04
C GLN A 71 3.79 -18.30 12.10
N GLY A 72 3.31 -17.17 12.64
CA GLY A 72 2.23 -17.13 13.61
C GLY A 72 0.85 -16.88 13.00
N LEU A 73 0.76 -16.06 11.96
CA LEU A 73 -0.49 -15.54 11.39
C LEU A 73 -0.91 -16.21 10.06
N GLY A 74 -0.09 -17.13 9.55
CA GLY A 74 -0.34 -17.82 8.30
C GLY A 74 0.03 -16.98 7.08
N PRO A 75 -0.04 -17.55 5.87
CA PRO A 75 0.23 -16.83 4.63
C PRO A 75 -0.94 -15.89 4.27
N THR A 76 -0.70 -15.08 3.24
CA THR A 76 -1.74 -14.34 2.52
C THR A 76 -2.85 -15.31 2.08
N ALA A 77 -4.11 -14.90 2.20
CA ALA A 77 -5.27 -15.72 1.88
C ALA A 77 -5.24 -16.25 0.44
N ASP A 78 -5.61 -17.53 0.28
CA ASP A 78 -5.53 -18.28 -0.98
C ASP A 78 -6.10 -17.52 -2.20
N PRO A 79 -7.31 -16.91 -2.14
CA PRO A 79 -7.87 -16.23 -3.31
C PRO A 79 -7.00 -15.06 -3.81
N ILE A 80 -6.30 -14.38 -2.90
CA ILE A 80 -5.39 -13.29 -3.25
C ILE A 80 -4.11 -13.86 -3.86
N ARG A 81 -3.55 -14.95 -3.31
CA ARG A 81 -2.36 -15.61 -3.88
C ARG A 81 -2.62 -16.15 -5.29
N GLU A 82 -3.78 -16.76 -5.50
CA GLU A 82 -4.22 -17.22 -6.83
C GLU A 82 -4.37 -16.06 -7.81
N ALA A 83 -5.01 -14.96 -7.39
CA ALA A 83 -5.12 -13.76 -8.20
C ALA A 83 -3.76 -13.12 -8.51
N PHE A 84 -2.83 -13.18 -7.56
CA PHE A 84 -1.48 -12.64 -7.67
C PHE A 84 -0.64 -13.46 -8.64
N ALA A 85 -0.77 -14.79 -8.66
CA ALA A 85 -0.08 -15.68 -9.60
C ALA A 85 1.42 -15.39 -9.75
N ASN A 86 2.11 -15.12 -8.63
CA ASN A 86 3.53 -14.78 -8.57
C ASN A 86 3.94 -13.56 -9.42
N ALA A 87 3.02 -12.62 -9.66
CA ALA A 87 3.24 -11.45 -10.53
C ALA A 87 4.04 -10.31 -9.88
N GLY A 88 4.64 -10.51 -8.71
CA GLY A 88 5.32 -9.46 -7.95
C GLY A 88 6.09 -9.97 -6.75
N PHE A 89 6.11 -9.18 -5.68
CA PHE A 89 6.91 -9.46 -4.49
C PHE A 89 6.01 -9.78 -3.30
N VAL A 90 6.40 -10.76 -2.49
CA VAL A 90 5.81 -11.06 -1.18
C VAL A 90 6.93 -10.93 -0.17
N VAL A 91 6.70 -10.17 0.90
CA VAL A 91 7.72 -9.88 1.91
C VAL A 91 7.11 -10.02 3.30
N ASP A 92 7.77 -10.76 4.18
CA ASP A 92 7.39 -10.85 5.57
C ASP A 92 7.93 -9.69 6.39
N LYS A 93 7.23 -9.36 7.48
CA LYS A 93 7.62 -8.31 8.43
C LYS A 93 7.10 -8.61 9.82
N VAL A 94 7.67 -7.92 10.82
CA VAL A 94 7.12 -7.88 12.18
C VAL A 94 6.70 -6.48 12.58
N GLU A 95 7.15 -5.45 11.85
CA GLU A 95 6.75 -4.08 12.03
C GLU A 95 5.34 -3.84 11.48
N PHE A 96 4.53 -3.05 12.18
CA PHE A 96 3.18 -2.74 11.71
C PHE A 96 3.18 -1.95 10.40
N SER A 97 3.97 -0.87 10.31
CA SER A 97 4.14 -0.12 9.07
C SER A 97 5.06 -0.85 8.10
N CYS A 98 4.62 -0.99 6.84
CA CYS A 98 5.43 -1.56 5.77
C CYS A 98 6.72 -0.75 5.52
N LEU A 99 6.70 0.57 5.76
CA LEU A 99 7.88 1.42 5.57
C LEU A 99 8.95 1.27 6.66
N ARG A 100 8.63 0.56 7.75
CA ARG A 100 9.57 0.28 8.83
C ARG A 100 10.27 -1.07 8.68
N SER A 101 9.79 -1.92 7.78
CA SER A 101 10.50 -3.10 7.31
C SER A 101 11.47 -2.71 6.20
N GLU A 102 12.75 -3.01 6.37
CA GLU A 102 13.80 -2.67 5.39
C GLU A 102 13.49 -3.16 3.96
N PRO A 103 13.20 -4.45 3.71
CA PRO A 103 12.96 -4.93 2.34
C PRO A 103 11.72 -4.30 1.69
N LEU A 104 10.67 -4.03 2.46
CA LEU A 104 9.48 -3.33 1.95
C LEU A 104 9.77 -1.87 1.66
N ARG A 105 10.50 -1.19 2.54
CA ARG A 105 10.94 0.19 2.34
C ARG A 105 11.79 0.33 1.07
N GLU A 106 12.79 -0.51 0.90
CA GLU A 106 13.63 -0.53 -0.30
C GLU A 106 12.79 -0.73 -1.55
N ARG A 107 11.90 -1.74 -1.55
CA ARG A 107 11.00 -2.04 -2.67
C ARG A 107 10.13 -0.84 -3.07
N LEU A 108 9.48 -0.18 -2.11
CA LEU A 108 8.59 0.96 -2.36
C LEU A 108 9.36 2.15 -2.93
N HIS A 109 10.55 2.44 -2.38
CA HIS A 109 11.41 3.53 -2.83
C HIS A 109 12.07 3.26 -4.19
N ASP A 110 12.41 2.01 -4.49
CA ASP A 110 12.88 1.61 -5.82
C ASP A 110 11.83 1.86 -6.89
N LEU A 111 10.59 1.43 -6.65
CA LEU A 111 9.48 1.68 -7.57
C LEU A 111 9.21 3.19 -7.72
N ARG A 112 9.32 3.97 -6.63
CA ARG A 112 9.23 5.43 -6.68
C ARG A 112 10.33 6.04 -7.56
N ARG A 113 11.58 5.61 -7.41
CA ARG A 113 12.71 6.03 -8.27
C ARG A 113 12.49 5.68 -9.74
N GLN A 114 11.75 4.61 -10.01
CA GLN A 114 11.32 4.21 -11.37
C GLN A 114 10.11 5.00 -11.89
N GLY A 115 9.73 6.10 -11.23
CA GLY A 115 8.64 6.97 -11.66
C GLY A 115 7.26 6.56 -11.14
N ARG A 116 7.18 5.69 -10.13
CA ARG A 116 5.92 5.22 -9.54
C ARG A 116 5.69 5.72 -8.11
N PRO A 117 5.48 7.03 -7.89
CA PRO A 117 5.30 7.58 -6.55
C PRO A 117 3.95 7.19 -5.92
N GLN A 118 2.91 6.94 -6.71
CA GLN A 118 1.57 6.72 -6.19
C GLN A 118 1.42 5.30 -5.63
N VAL A 119 1.15 5.18 -4.33
CA VAL A 119 0.89 3.88 -3.69
C VAL A 119 -0.60 3.67 -3.51
N VAL A 120 -1.15 2.67 -4.21
CA VAL A 120 -2.51 2.19 -3.98
C VAL A 120 -2.45 1.15 -2.86
N ILE A 121 -3.15 1.41 -1.75
CA ILE A 121 -3.13 0.54 -0.57
C ILE A 121 -4.46 -0.21 -0.47
N GLY A 122 -4.39 -1.52 -0.23
CA GLY A 122 -5.50 -2.33 0.24
C GLY A 122 -5.01 -3.29 1.32
N GLY A 123 -5.87 -3.73 2.24
CA GLY A 123 -5.48 -4.73 3.23
C GLY A 123 -6.10 -4.54 4.60
N ILE A 124 -5.48 -5.13 5.61
CA ILE A 124 -5.88 -5.13 7.02
C ILE A 124 -4.64 -4.99 7.92
N GLU A 125 -4.77 -4.61 9.19
CA GLU A 125 -5.94 -3.95 9.77
C GLU A 125 -5.95 -2.47 9.42
N ALA A 126 -7.15 -1.94 9.16
CA ALA A 126 -7.33 -0.55 8.74
C ALA A 126 -6.67 0.46 9.70
N HIS A 127 -6.68 0.17 11.00
CA HIS A 127 -6.24 1.08 12.06
C HIS A 127 -4.82 0.81 12.59
N VAL A 128 -4.16 -0.25 12.11
CA VAL A 128 -2.79 -0.63 12.54
C VAL A 128 -1.87 -0.62 11.33
N CYS A 129 -1.74 -1.75 10.63
CA CYS A 129 -0.75 -1.89 9.56
C CYS A 129 -1.06 -0.96 8.39
N VAL A 130 -2.33 -0.85 7.99
CA VAL A 130 -2.74 0.04 6.90
C VAL A 130 -2.55 1.51 7.30
N LEU A 131 -3.06 1.93 8.46
CA LEU A 131 -2.97 3.32 8.92
C LEU A 131 -1.52 3.77 9.11
N GLN A 132 -0.70 2.99 9.84
CA GLN A 132 0.70 3.36 10.07
C GLN A 132 1.50 3.38 8.78
N THR A 133 1.23 2.45 7.85
CA THR A 133 1.85 2.48 6.51
C THR A 133 1.46 3.74 5.74
N ALA A 134 0.17 4.12 5.76
CA ALA A 134 -0.32 5.32 5.06
C ALA A 134 0.28 6.61 5.63
N ILE A 135 0.35 6.74 6.96
CA ILE A 135 0.97 7.89 7.63
C ILE A 135 2.46 7.99 7.28
N ASP A 136 3.20 6.89 7.32
CA ASP A 136 4.62 6.90 6.99
C ASP A 136 4.85 7.21 5.50
N LEU A 137 3.97 6.76 4.61
CA LEU A 137 4.03 7.06 3.17
C LEU A 137 3.82 8.56 2.93
N GLU A 138 2.79 9.14 3.55
CA GLU A 138 2.51 10.58 3.48
C GLU A 138 3.69 11.39 4.04
N ALA A 139 4.21 11.01 5.22
CA ALA A 139 5.33 11.69 5.86
C ALA A 139 6.61 11.66 5.01
N GLN A 140 6.78 10.64 4.15
CA GLN A 140 7.89 10.52 3.22
C GLN A 140 7.59 11.11 1.82
N GLY A 141 6.42 11.74 1.64
CA GLY A 141 6.01 12.45 0.43
C GLY A 141 5.78 11.53 -0.77
N PHE A 142 5.26 10.32 -0.55
CA PHE A 142 4.74 9.47 -1.62
C PHE A 142 3.50 10.07 -2.30
#